data_AF-A0A7L4P876-F1
#
_entry.id   AF-A0A7L4P876-F1
#
_cell.length_a   1.000
_cell.length_b   1.000
_cell.length_c   1.000
_cell.angle_alpha   90.00
_cell.angle_beta   90.00
_cell.angle_gamma   90.00
#
_symmetry.space_group_name_H-M   'P 1'
#
loop_
_entity.id
_entity.type
_entity.pdbx_description
1 polymer ?
#
loop_
_entity_poly.entity_id
_entity_poly.type
_entity_poly.pdbx_seq_one_letter_code
_entity_poly.pdbx_strand_id
1 'polypeptide(L)'
;MAFCSRCSTKNDADAKFCKECGNTLTRELETTEDKKSKSENYIYALITIIGLTFIIIDGLGIILNFLLVPLGLILTLSGLNKLFPKIFKLKAILIGFAAFILVYYLLYILSFTYIQDLSPEGYFTQFLISILISGFMVGYLSGKSYFNGIILGLLMGMIFSIGFTNNIITFIGGFVTLTVFGTTGGLIGVLIYRKKHNYKALD
;
A
#
# COMPACT_ATOMS: atom_id res chain seq x y z
N MET A 1 -13.64 14.28 -70.56
CA MET A 1 -12.65 15.12 -71.28
C MET A 1 -11.54 15.47 -70.30
N ALA A 2 -10.29 15.45 -70.74
CA ALA A 2 -9.12 15.75 -69.91
C ALA A 2 -8.27 16.85 -70.57
N PHE A 3 -7.81 17.83 -69.79
CA PHE A 3 -6.92 18.87 -70.28
C PHE A 3 -5.48 18.55 -69.89
N CYS A 4 -4.54 18.77 -70.81
CA CYS A 4 -3.13 18.53 -70.52
C CYS A 4 -2.59 19.59 -69.57
N SER A 5 -1.98 19.19 -68.45
CA SER A 5 -1.33 20.10 -67.51
C SER A 5 -0.15 20.88 -68.09
N ARG A 6 0.42 20.42 -69.21
CA ARG A 6 1.62 21.02 -69.83
C ARG A 6 1.30 22.02 -70.93
N CYS A 7 0.32 21.72 -71.78
CA CYS A 7 0.01 22.54 -72.97
C CYS A 7 -1.46 22.96 -73.05
N SER A 8 -2.28 22.62 -72.07
CA SER A 8 -3.71 22.97 -71.99
C SER A 8 -4.59 22.44 -73.13
N THR A 9 -4.08 21.56 -73.97
CA THR A 9 -4.85 20.93 -75.05
C THR A 9 -5.97 20.05 -74.50
N LYS A 10 -7.15 20.12 -75.14
CA LYS A 10 -8.29 19.26 -74.85
C LYS A 10 -8.11 17.86 -75.44
N ASN A 11 -8.17 16.84 -74.60
CA ASN A 11 -8.06 15.43 -74.94
C ASN A 11 -9.32 14.66 -74.50
N ASP A 12 -9.48 13.46 -75.06
CA ASP A 12 -10.56 12.54 -74.67
C ASP A 12 -10.45 12.15 -73.20
N ALA A 13 -11.59 11.78 -72.60
CA ALA A 13 -11.67 11.43 -71.17
C ALA A 13 -10.76 10.26 -70.78
N ASP A 14 -10.49 9.38 -71.75
CA ASP A 14 -9.76 8.12 -71.57
C ASP A 14 -8.38 8.13 -72.24
N ALA A 15 -7.96 9.27 -72.77
CA ALA A 15 -6.63 9.41 -73.37
C ALA A 15 -5.56 9.31 -72.27
N LYS A 16 -4.62 8.37 -72.41
CA LYS A 16 -3.49 8.20 -71.49
C LYS A 16 -2.38 9.24 -71.69
N PHE A 17 -2.31 9.81 -72.91
CA PHE A 17 -1.31 10.79 -73.30
C PHE A 17 -1.96 11.95 -74.04
N CYS A 18 -1.37 13.14 -73.94
CA CYS A 18 -1.82 14.30 -74.68
C CYS A 18 -1.53 14.13 -76.18
N LYS A 19 -2.56 14.33 -77.01
CA LYS A 19 -2.46 14.23 -78.47
C LYS A 19 -1.53 15.25 -79.13
N GLU A 20 -1.14 16.29 -78.41
CA GLU A 20 -0.33 17.40 -78.95
C GLU A 20 1.11 17.38 -78.44
N CYS A 21 1.33 17.28 -77.13
CA CYS A 21 2.68 17.32 -76.56
C CYS A 21 3.20 15.97 -76.04
N GLY A 22 2.40 14.90 -76.12
CA GLY A 22 2.76 13.56 -75.64
C GLY A 22 2.83 13.40 -74.12
N ASN A 23 2.55 14.45 -73.34
CA ASN A 23 2.60 14.38 -71.87
C ASN A 23 1.55 13.41 -71.32
N THR A 24 1.93 12.61 -70.32
CA THR A 24 1.02 11.66 -69.66
C THR A 24 -0.12 12.41 -68.96
N LEU A 25 -1.35 11.97 -69.23
CA LEU A 25 -2.55 12.46 -68.55
C LEU A 25 -2.80 11.51 -67.38
N THR A 26 -1.99 11.64 -66.33
CA THR A 26 -2.00 10.71 -65.20
C THR A 26 -3.33 10.79 -64.44
N ARG A 27 -4.20 9.80 -64.65
CA ARG A 27 -5.23 9.41 -63.67
C ARG A 27 -4.57 8.43 -62.70
N GLU A 28 -3.75 8.95 -61.81
CA GLU A 28 -3.45 8.22 -60.57
C GLU A 28 -4.68 8.41 -59.69
N LEU A 29 -5.57 7.42 -59.73
CA LEU A 29 -6.44 7.17 -58.59
C LEU A 29 -5.51 6.76 -57.45
N GLU A 30 -5.03 7.73 -56.70
CA GLU A 30 -4.34 7.53 -55.44
C GLU A 30 -5.32 6.89 -54.44
N THR A 31 -5.44 5.57 -54.48
CA THR A 31 -5.95 4.78 -53.35
C THR A 31 -4.81 4.60 -52.36
N THR A 32 -4.47 5.65 -51.60
CA THR A 32 -3.42 5.65 -50.57
C THR A 32 -3.96 5.89 -49.15
N GLU A 33 -5.28 5.79 -48.92
CA GLU A 33 -5.85 6.15 -47.61
C GLU A 33 -6.13 4.99 -46.61
N ASP A 34 -5.98 3.71 -46.96
CA ASP A 34 -6.47 2.63 -46.06
C ASP A 34 -5.39 1.88 -45.24
N LYS A 35 -4.10 2.18 -45.40
CA LYS A 35 -3.04 1.49 -44.64
C LYS A 35 -2.55 2.23 -43.39
N LYS A 36 -2.79 3.54 -43.28
CA LYS A 36 -2.26 4.33 -42.15
C LYS A 36 -3.15 4.26 -40.90
N SER A 37 -4.48 4.17 -41.08
CA SER A 37 -5.47 4.10 -39.99
C SER A 37 -5.40 2.80 -39.17
N LYS A 38 -5.13 1.66 -39.82
CA LYS A 38 -5.10 0.35 -39.13
C LYS A 38 -3.86 0.16 -38.23
N SER A 39 -2.77 0.86 -38.52
CA SER A 39 -1.51 0.80 -37.76
C SER A 39 -1.61 1.53 -36.41
N GLU A 40 -2.30 2.67 -36.35
CA GLU A 40 -2.41 3.46 -35.11
C GLU A 40 -3.24 2.72 -34.05
N ASN A 41 -4.34 2.07 -34.45
CA ASN A 41 -5.17 1.29 -33.53
C ASN A 41 -4.43 0.10 -32.88
N TYR A 42 -3.44 -0.49 -33.58
CA TYR A 42 -2.63 -1.58 -33.01
C TYR A 42 -1.69 -1.08 -31.90
N ILE A 43 -1.13 0.12 -32.07
CA ILE A 43 -0.24 0.73 -31.06
C ILE A 43 -1.02 1.03 -29.78
N TYR A 44 -2.22 1.60 -29.88
CA TYR A 44 -3.06 1.86 -28.70
C TYR A 44 -3.51 0.57 -28.00
N ALA A 45 -3.86 -0.47 -28.75
CA ALA A 45 -4.19 -1.77 -28.18
C ALA A 45 -3.00 -2.38 -27.43
N LEU A 46 -1.80 -2.33 -28.02
CA LEU A 46 -0.58 -2.82 -27.39
C LEU A 46 -0.25 -2.05 -26.09
N ILE A 47 -0.33 -0.72 -26.11
CA ILE A 47 -0.08 0.12 -24.92
C ILE A 47 -1.09 -0.23 -23.82
N THR A 48 -2.37 -0.42 -24.16
CA THR A 48 -3.41 -0.77 -23.19
C THR A 48 -3.14 -2.14 -22.55
N ILE A 49 -2.73 -3.14 -23.35
CA ILE A 49 -2.39 -4.47 -22.85
C ILE A 49 -1.17 -4.40 -21.91
N ILE A 50 -0.14 -3.64 -22.28
CA ILE A 50 1.05 -3.43 -21.43
C ILE A 50 0.66 -2.73 -20.12
N GLY A 51 -0.18 -1.70 -20.17
CA GLY A 51 -0.68 -1.03 -18.97
C GLY A 51 -1.44 -1.99 -18.04
N LEU A 52 -2.28 -2.86 -18.59
CA LEU A 52 -3.04 -3.85 -17.83
C LEU A 52 -2.12 -4.90 -17.18
N THR A 53 -1.08 -5.35 -17.88
CA THR A 53 -0.13 -6.32 -17.32
C THR A 53 0.68 -5.72 -16.17
N PHE A 54 1.08 -4.44 -16.24
CA PHE A 54 1.73 -3.76 -15.12
C PHE A 54 0.81 -3.67 -13.90
N ILE A 55 -0.46 -3.30 -14.08
CA ILE A 55 -1.44 -3.25 -12.97
C ILE A 55 -1.59 -4.63 -12.30
N ILE A 56 -1.63 -5.70 -13.08
CA ILE A 56 -1.75 -7.07 -12.56
C ILE A 56 -0.48 -7.47 -11.79
N ILE A 57 0.71 -7.16 -12.31
CA ILE A 57 1.99 -7.46 -11.66
C ILE A 57 2.11 -6.71 -10.33
N ASP A 58 1.76 -5.42 -10.29
CA ASP A 58 1.76 -4.62 -9.07
C ASP A 58 0.75 -5.15 -8.05
N GLY A 59 -0.45 -5.53 -8.50
CA GLY A 59 -1.46 -6.18 -7.66
C GLY A 59 -0.96 -7.49 -7.05
N LEU A 60 -0.28 -8.34 -7.83
CA LEU A 60 0.37 -9.56 -7.35
C LEU A 60 1.46 -9.28 -6.33
N GLY A 61 2.29 -8.24 -6.56
CA GLY A 61 3.32 -7.80 -5.62
C GLY A 61 2.73 -7.38 -4.27
N ILE A 62 1.61 -6.64 -4.28
CA ILE A 62 0.90 -6.22 -3.07
C ILE A 62 0.36 -7.44 -2.32
N ILE A 63 -0.31 -8.37 -3.01
CA ILE A 63 -0.86 -9.60 -2.39
C ILE A 63 0.27 -10.45 -1.79
N LEU A 64 1.37 -10.61 -2.52
CA LEU A 64 2.51 -11.39 -2.06
C LEU A 64 3.16 -10.76 -0.83
N ASN A 65 3.36 -9.43 -0.81
CA ASN A 65 3.82 -8.72 0.37
C ASN A 65 2.86 -8.87 1.55
N PHE A 66 1.56 -8.80 1.30
CA PHE A 66 0.53 -8.97 2.33
C PHE A 66 0.55 -10.38 2.95
N LEU A 67 0.99 -11.40 2.22
CA LEU A 67 1.12 -12.77 2.73
C LEU A 67 2.49 -13.04 3.38
N LEU A 68 3.58 -12.60 2.73
CA LEU A 68 4.94 -12.87 3.17
C LEU A 68 5.35 -12.07 4.41
N VAL A 69 4.88 -10.83 4.55
CA VAL A 69 5.25 -9.98 5.70
C VAL A 69 4.68 -10.55 7.01
N PRO A 70 3.38 -10.90 7.13
CA PRO A 70 2.87 -11.58 8.32
C PRO A 70 3.54 -12.92 8.57
N LEU A 71 3.82 -13.70 7.52
CA LEU A 71 4.50 -14.98 7.66
C LEU A 71 5.92 -14.82 8.21
N GLY A 72 6.69 -13.85 7.68
CA GLY A 72 8.02 -13.49 8.18
C GLY A 72 7.99 -13.01 9.63
N LEU A 73 6.98 -12.22 10.01
CA LEU A 73 6.76 -11.80 11.39
C LEU A 73 6.48 -13.02 12.30
N ILE A 74 5.62 -13.94 11.88
CA ILE A 74 5.30 -15.15 12.65
C ILE A 74 6.56 -16.02 12.83
N LEU A 75 7.35 -16.21 11.77
CA LEU A 75 8.58 -17.00 11.82
C LEU A 75 9.64 -16.36 12.73
N THR A 76 9.84 -15.04 12.62
CA THR A 76 10.78 -14.30 13.48
C THR A 76 10.34 -14.30 14.93
N LEU A 77 9.05 -14.10 15.22
CA LEU A 77 8.49 -14.20 16.57
C LEU A 77 8.61 -15.62 17.15
N SER A 78 8.40 -16.65 16.32
CA SER A 78 8.59 -18.05 16.73
C SER A 78 10.05 -18.37 17.06
N GLY A 79 10.98 -17.87 16.24
CA GLY A 79 12.43 -17.96 16.49
C GLY A 79 12.84 -17.26 17.78
N LEU A 80 12.36 -16.02 18.00
CA LEU A 80 12.60 -15.27 19.24
C LEU A 80 12.04 -15.98 20.47
N ASN A 81 10.84 -16.58 20.35
CA ASN A 81 10.24 -17.35 21.43
C ASN A 81 11.08 -18.58 21.80
N LYS A 82 11.73 -19.21 20.82
CA LYS A 82 12.66 -20.33 21.07
C LYS A 82 13.95 -19.87 21.76
N LEU A 83 14.46 -18.68 21.42
CA LEU A 83 15.66 -18.09 22.03
C LEU A 83 15.41 -17.56 23.44
N PHE A 84 14.25 -16.95 23.68
CA PHE A 84 13.91 -16.26 24.93
C PHE A 84 12.54 -16.68 25.50
N PRO A 85 12.32 -17.98 25.80
CA PRO A 85 11.00 -18.51 26.19
C PRO A 85 10.46 -17.94 27.50
N LYS A 86 11.33 -17.40 28.37
CA LYS A 86 10.93 -16.75 29.63
C LYS A 86 10.41 -15.32 29.44
N ILE A 87 10.82 -14.66 28.35
CA ILE A 87 10.48 -13.26 28.07
C ILE A 87 9.25 -13.22 27.15
N PHE A 88 9.27 -14.02 26.07
CA PHE A 88 8.22 -14.02 25.07
C PHE A 88 7.02 -14.87 25.48
N LYS A 89 5.96 -14.20 25.90
CA LYS A 89 4.63 -14.84 26.08
C LYS A 89 3.79 -14.58 24.84
N LEU A 90 3.86 -15.49 23.86
CA LEU A 90 3.11 -15.37 22.60
C LEU A 90 1.62 -15.07 22.81
N LYS A 91 0.99 -15.70 23.82
CA LYS A 91 -0.41 -15.45 24.19
C LYS A 91 -0.67 -13.98 24.56
N ALA A 92 0.25 -13.34 25.29
CA ALA A 92 0.10 -11.94 25.68
C ALA A 92 0.20 -11.03 24.45
N ILE A 93 1.13 -11.30 23.53
CA ILE A 93 1.28 -10.55 22.28
C ILE A 93 0.02 -10.66 21.42
N LEU A 94 -0.50 -11.87 21.22
CA LEU A 94 -1.73 -12.10 20.44
C LEU A 94 -2.93 -11.37 21.05
N ILE A 95 -3.08 -11.39 22.38
CA ILE A 95 -4.14 -10.63 23.05
C ILE A 95 -3.93 -9.12 22.89
N GLY A 96 -2.68 -8.65 22.95
CA GLY A 96 -2.33 -7.26 22.64
C GLY A 96 -2.78 -6.84 21.24
N PHE A 97 -2.48 -7.65 20.22
CA PHE A 97 -2.91 -7.41 18.85
C PHE A 97 -4.44 -7.41 18.70
N ALA A 98 -5.12 -8.39 19.30
CA ALA A 98 -6.58 -8.44 19.30
C ALA A 98 -7.19 -7.20 19.97
N ALA A 99 -6.62 -6.76 21.10
CA ALA A 99 -7.04 -5.54 21.80
C ALA A 99 -6.81 -4.28 20.94
N PHE A 100 -5.67 -4.18 20.25
CA PHE A 100 -5.41 -3.08 19.32
C PHE A 100 -6.49 -3.01 18.23
N ILE A 101 -6.73 -4.12 17.52
CA ILE A 101 -7.70 -4.19 16.43
C ILE A 101 -9.10 -3.80 16.94
N LEU A 102 -9.54 -4.42 18.04
CA LEU A 102 -10.85 -4.16 18.63
C LEU A 102 -11.03 -2.69 19.00
N VAL A 103 -10.07 -2.10 19.72
CA VAL A 103 -10.13 -0.72 20.19
C VAL A 103 -10.07 0.26 19.03
N TYR A 104 -9.17 0.02 18.07
CA TYR A 104 -9.02 0.87 16.89
C TYR A 104 -10.32 0.92 16.08
N TYR A 105 -10.92 -0.23 15.78
CA TYR A 105 -12.19 -0.28 15.05
C TYR A 105 -13.35 0.32 15.86
N LEU A 106 -13.39 0.11 17.18
CA LEU A 106 -14.40 0.72 18.04
C LEU A 106 -14.30 2.26 18.01
N LEU A 107 -13.09 2.80 18.17
CA LEU A 107 -12.85 4.25 18.09
C LEU A 107 -13.16 4.79 16.70
N TYR A 108 -12.81 4.06 15.65
CA TYR A 108 -13.12 4.42 14.27
C TYR A 108 -14.64 4.54 14.03
N ILE A 109 -15.42 3.53 14.46
CA ILE A 109 -16.88 3.53 14.36
C ILE A 109 -17.47 4.71 15.16
N LEU A 110 -16.97 4.96 16.37
CA LEU A 110 -17.40 6.08 17.20
C LEU A 110 -17.08 7.43 16.52
N SER A 111 -15.87 7.63 15.99
CA SER A 111 -15.56 8.87 15.26
C SER A 111 -16.44 9.07 14.03
N PHE A 112 -16.67 8.00 13.27
CA PHE A 112 -17.51 8.07 12.08
C PHE A 112 -18.95 8.44 12.43
N THR A 113 -19.46 7.91 13.54
CA THR A 113 -20.84 8.15 14.00
C THR A 113 -21.03 9.58 14.55
N TYR A 114 -20.04 10.12 15.27
CA TYR A 114 -20.23 11.36 16.04
C TYR A 114 -19.52 12.59 15.46
N ILE A 115 -18.42 12.42 14.72
CA ILE A 115 -17.57 13.54 14.24
C ILE A 115 -17.64 13.67 12.70
N GLN A 116 -18.08 12.62 12.00
CA GLN A 116 -18.21 12.48 10.53
C GLN A 116 -16.88 12.59 9.75
N ASP A 117 -16.06 13.59 10.02
CA ASP A 117 -14.73 13.77 9.40
C ASP A 117 -13.66 14.02 10.46
N LEU A 118 -12.86 12.99 10.72
CA LEU A 118 -11.68 13.14 11.57
C LEU A 118 -10.55 13.76 10.77
N SER A 119 -9.87 14.76 11.34
CA SER A 119 -8.64 15.25 10.76
C SER A 119 -7.55 14.15 10.78
N PRO A 120 -6.51 14.24 9.94
CA PRO A 120 -5.38 13.30 9.98
C PRO A 120 -4.77 13.16 11.37
N GLU A 121 -4.68 14.26 12.13
CA GLU A 121 -4.19 14.26 13.52
C GLU A 121 -5.13 13.49 14.46
N GLY A 122 -6.44 13.56 14.19
CA GLY A 122 -7.45 12.78 14.90
C GLY A 122 -7.27 11.28 14.70
N TYR A 123 -7.08 10.82 13.45
CA TYR A 123 -6.79 9.41 13.17
C TYR A 123 -5.49 8.94 13.82
N PHE A 124 -4.45 9.79 13.79
CA PHE A 124 -3.20 9.48 14.47
C PHE A 124 -3.39 9.36 15.99
N THR A 125 -4.19 10.24 16.60
CA THR A 125 -4.50 10.18 18.04
C THR A 125 -5.26 8.90 18.40
N GLN A 126 -6.24 8.49 17.60
CA GLN A 126 -6.94 7.21 17.77
C GLN A 126 -5.99 6.01 17.69
N PHE A 127 -5.04 6.07 16.77
CA PHE A 127 -4.00 5.05 16.63
C PHE A 127 -3.11 4.98 17.88
N LEU A 128 -2.67 6.13 18.42
CA LEU A 128 -1.89 6.20 19.66
C LEU A 128 -2.63 5.62 20.87
N ILE A 129 -3.92 5.96 21.02
CA ILE A 129 -4.76 5.44 22.11
C ILE A 129 -4.88 3.92 21.99
N SER A 130 -5.07 3.41 20.77
CA SER A 130 -5.16 1.97 20.51
C SER A 130 -3.86 1.23 20.87
N ILE A 131 -2.69 1.82 20.56
CA ILE A 131 -1.39 1.26 20.97
C ILE A 131 -1.21 1.30 22.48
N LEU A 132 -1.60 2.39 23.14
CA LEU A 132 -1.50 2.50 24.60
C LEU A 132 -2.29 1.38 25.29
N ILE A 133 -3.53 1.15 24.84
CA ILE A 133 -4.40 0.11 25.38
C ILE A 133 -3.87 -1.29 25.04
N SER A 134 -3.35 -1.48 23.83
CA SER A 134 -2.69 -2.73 23.44
C SER A 134 -1.48 -3.03 24.32
N GLY A 135 -0.56 -2.07 24.48
CA GLY A 135 0.59 -2.16 25.37
C GLY A 135 0.17 -2.44 26.81
N PHE A 136 -0.87 -1.77 27.30
CA PHE A 136 -1.47 -2.02 28.61
C PHE A 136 -1.90 -3.48 28.80
N MET A 137 -2.64 -4.04 27.85
CA MET A 137 -3.10 -5.44 27.93
C MET A 137 -1.92 -6.42 27.94
N VAL A 138 -0.93 -6.18 27.08
CA VAL A 138 0.30 -7.00 27.01
C VAL A 138 1.07 -6.93 28.33
N GLY A 139 1.23 -5.74 28.89
CA GLY A 139 1.88 -5.49 30.17
C GLY A 139 1.16 -6.19 31.32
N TYR A 140 -0.16 -6.06 31.39
CA TYR A 140 -0.99 -6.67 32.42
C TYR A 140 -0.86 -8.20 32.42
N LEU A 141 -0.93 -8.84 31.25
CA LEU A 141 -0.77 -10.29 31.11
C LEU A 141 0.67 -10.77 31.38
N SER A 142 1.63 -9.88 31.20
CA SER A 142 3.05 -10.13 31.47
C SER A 142 3.45 -9.83 32.91
N GLY A 143 2.54 -9.30 33.73
CA GLY A 143 2.78 -8.58 34.99
C GLY A 143 3.56 -9.28 36.11
N LYS A 144 3.96 -10.54 35.91
CA LYS A 144 4.97 -11.20 36.75
C LYS A 144 6.33 -10.50 36.69
N SER A 145 6.71 -9.89 35.57
CA SER A 145 8.00 -9.18 35.40
C SER A 145 7.79 -7.81 34.76
N TYR A 146 8.32 -6.75 35.40
CA TYR A 146 8.36 -5.39 34.82
C TYR A 146 9.08 -5.38 33.49
N PHE A 147 10.23 -6.01 33.45
CA PHE A 147 11.07 -6.08 32.26
C PHE A 147 10.33 -6.71 31.07
N ASN A 148 9.58 -7.81 31.31
CA ASN A 148 8.80 -8.45 30.26
C ASN A 148 7.69 -7.54 29.73
N GLY A 149 6.97 -6.84 30.61
CA GLY A 149 5.92 -5.92 30.18
C GLY A 149 6.45 -4.73 29.39
N ILE A 150 7.58 -4.16 29.80
CA ILE A 150 8.24 -3.06 29.08
C ILE A 150 8.74 -3.52 27.71
N ILE A 151 9.46 -4.66 27.64
CA ILE A 151 9.96 -5.21 26.37
C ILE A 151 8.82 -5.51 25.41
N LEU A 152 7.76 -6.16 25.88
CA LEU A 152 6.65 -6.52 25.01
C LEU A 152 5.85 -5.28 24.57
N GLY A 153 5.73 -4.26 25.43
CA GLY A 153 5.18 -2.96 25.04
C GLY A 153 6.03 -2.25 23.97
N LEU A 154 7.36 -2.25 24.13
CA LEU A 154 8.32 -1.74 23.14
C LEU A 154 8.17 -2.45 21.80
N LEU A 155 8.10 -3.78 21.82
CA LEU A 155 7.91 -4.61 20.63
C LEU A 155 6.62 -4.25 19.90
N MET A 156 5.50 -4.06 20.62
CA MET A 156 4.23 -3.66 20.02
C MET A 156 4.36 -2.31 19.30
N GLY A 157 4.97 -1.31 19.94
CA GLY A 157 5.22 -0.02 19.31
C GLY A 157 6.08 -0.12 18.04
N MET A 158 7.13 -0.95 18.09
CA MET A 158 7.98 -1.20 16.92
C MET A 158 7.23 -1.87 15.77
N ILE A 159 6.41 -2.89 16.03
CA ILE A 159 5.67 -3.60 14.96
C ILE A 159 4.71 -2.63 14.27
N PHE A 160 4.01 -1.78 15.01
CA PHE A 160 3.09 -0.81 14.42
C PHE A 160 3.78 0.33 13.66
N SER A 161 5.04 0.64 13.98
CA SER A 161 5.83 1.65 13.23
C SER A 161 6.13 1.26 11.79
N ILE A 162 6.07 -0.04 11.46
CA ILE A 162 6.25 -0.55 10.08
C ILE A 162 5.20 0.05 9.14
N GLY A 163 4.03 0.47 9.65
CA GLY A 163 3.01 1.15 8.85
C GLY A 163 3.38 2.58 8.38
N PHE A 164 4.47 3.17 8.90
CA PHE A 164 4.85 4.58 8.63
C PHE A 164 6.03 4.73 7.66
N THR A 165 6.27 3.72 6.80
CA THR A 165 7.43 3.63 5.90
C THR A 165 7.40 4.54 4.67
N ASN A 166 6.33 5.31 4.47
CA ASN A 166 6.18 6.19 3.29
C ASN A 166 7.26 7.27 3.20
N ASN A 167 7.82 7.73 4.33
CA ASN A 167 8.93 8.67 4.39
C ASN A 167 9.81 8.35 5.62
N ILE A 168 11.13 8.55 5.51
CA ILE A 168 12.06 8.32 6.62
C ILE A 168 11.72 9.17 7.86
N ILE A 169 11.26 10.41 7.69
CA ILE A 169 10.88 11.30 8.79
C ILE A 169 9.64 10.76 9.51
N THR A 170 8.61 10.35 8.76
CA THR A 170 7.39 9.77 9.34
C THR A 170 7.67 8.43 9.98
N PHE A 171 8.59 7.63 9.41
CA PHE A 171 9.02 6.38 9.98
C PHE A 171 9.75 6.59 11.31
N ILE A 172 10.73 7.50 11.37
CA ILE A 172 11.45 7.82 12.62
C ILE A 172 10.49 8.38 13.67
N GLY A 173 9.62 9.32 13.28
CA GLY A 173 8.62 9.90 14.18
C GLY A 173 7.64 8.86 14.72
N GLY A 174 7.14 7.97 13.85
CA GLY A 174 6.31 6.83 14.21
C GLY A 174 7.04 5.86 15.12
N PHE A 175 8.26 5.45 14.77
CA PHE A 175 9.07 4.55 15.59
C PHE A 175 9.25 5.07 17.01
N VAL A 176 9.71 6.32 17.17
CA VAL A 176 9.91 6.93 18.50
C VAL A 176 8.58 7.03 19.25
N THR A 177 7.55 7.61 18.63
CA THR A 177 6.27 7.89 19.31
C THR A 177 5.56 6.59 19.71
N LEU A 178 5.44 5.63 18.79
CA LEU A 178 4.71 4.39 19.02
C LEU A 178 5.44 3.49 20.01
N THR A 179 6.78 3.46 20.01
CA THR A 179 7.55 2.76 21.04
C THR A 179 7.37 3.38 22.42
N VAL A 180 7.32 4.70 22.54
CA VAL A 180 7.04 5.38 23.82
C VAL A 180 5.63 5.03 24.32
N PHE A 181 4.61 5.07 23.46
CA PHE A 181 3.24 4.72 23.86
C PHE A 181 3.11 3.24 24.23
N GLY A 182 3.73 2.34 23.45
CA GLY A 182 3.72 0.91 23.73
C GLY A 182 4.42 0.56 25.05
N THR A 183 5.59 1.13 25.31
CA THR A 183 6.32 0.94 26.58
C THR A 183 5.56 1.50 27.78
N THR A 184 4.99 2.71 27.63
CA THR A 184 4.18 3.36 28.67
C THR A 184 2.96 2.52 29.01
N GLY A 185 2.22 2.05 28.00
CA GLY A 185 1.11 1.12 28.18
C GLY A 185 1.55 -0.15 28.90
N GLY A 186 2.63 -0.78 28.43
CA GLY A 186 3.22 -1.98 29.04
C GLY A 186 3.55 -1.80 30.52
N LEU A 187 4.19 -0.70 30.88
CA LEU A 187 4.53 -0.36 32.26
C LEU A 187 3.28 -0.19 33.13
N ILE A 188 2.29 0.58 32.67
CA ILE A 188 1.01 0.78 33.38
C ILE A 188 0.32 -0.57 33.60
N GLY A 189 0.29 -1.43 32.58
CA GLY A 189 -0.29 -2.77 32.65
C GLY A 189 0.33 -3.61 33.77
N VAL A 190 1.67 -3.66 33.83
CA VAL A 190 2.37 -4.41 34.89
C VAL A 190 2.08 -3.83 36.27
N LEU A 191 2.10 -2.50 36.42
CA LEU A 191 1.82 -1.83 37.70
C LEU A 191 0.43 -2.20 38.23
N ILE A 192 -0.59 -2.15 37.37
CA ILE A 192 -1.96 -2.52 37.76
C ILE A 192 -2.05 -4.00 38.12
N TYR A 193 -1.42 -4.89 37.32
CA TYR A 193 -1.42 -6.33 37.61
C TYR A 193 -0.81 -6.62 38.99
N ARG A 194 0.37 -6.07 39.29
CA ARG A 194 1.08 -6.32 40.55
C ARG A 194 0.32 -5.75 41.75
N LYS A 195 -0.24 -4.54 41.61
CA LYS A 195 -1.10 -3.92 42.64
C LYS A 195 -2.30 -4.81 42.97
N LYS A 196 -2.96 -5.38 41.95
CA LYS A 196 -4.14 -6.25 42.13
C LYS A 196 -3.82 -7.59 42.79
N HIS A 197 -2.63 -8.15 42.56
CA HIS A 197 -2.25 -9.48 43.03
C HIS A 197 -1.37 -9.46 44.29
N ASN A 198 -1.24 -8.32 44.97
CA ASN A 198 -0.38 -8.15 46.16
C ASN A 198 1.03 -8.71 45.98
N TYR A 199 1.58 -8.62 44.76
CA TYR A 199 2.97 -8.97 44.53
C TYR A 199 3.82 -7.98 45.33
N LYS A 200 4.51 -8.47 46.37
CA LYS A 200 5.52 -7.68 47.06
C LYS A 200 6.52 -7.22 46.00
N ALA A 201 6.93 -5.96 46.09
CA ALA A 201 8.02 -5.41 45.28
C ALA A 201 9.33 -6.05 45.76
N LEU A 202 9.52 -7.32 45.42
CA LEU A 202 10.71 -8.09 45.69
C LEU A 202 11.05 -8.79 44.38
N ASP A 203 12.28 -8.53 43.94
CA ASP A 203 13.00 -8.98 42.73
C ASP A 203 12.68 -8.23 41.42
#